data_AF-A0A8T2LPW0-F1
#
_entry.id   AF-A0A8T2LPW0-F1
#
_cell.length_a   1.000
_cell.length_b   1.000
_cell.length_c   1.000
_cell.angle_alpha   90.00
_cell.angle_beta   90.00
_cell.angle_gamma   90.00
#
_symmetry.space_group_name_H-M   'P 1'
#
loop_
_entity.id
_entity.type
_entity.pdbx_description
1 polymer ?
#
loop_
_entity_poly.entity_id
_entity_poly.type
_entity_poly.pdbx_seq_one_letter_code
_entity_poly.pdbx_strand_id
1 'polypeptide(L)'
;MHFKKKTSIKDGYTWICRRNHHRQNTVRSIRHGSIFSRSHVPLVSYMKHIHRFAQGLRLRQVDMVEEGLCGSIATITKLTQKLKGVCVNAIRKMKRQKKMQIGGGRAYVVLDESKFCHKRKYARGRFGNTWRRKAWVFGMMESGIAGDPS
;
A
#
# COMPACT_ATOMS: atom_id res chain seq x y z
N MET A 1 -22.96 5.20 -12.29
CA MET A 1 -23.25 4.68 -10.94
C MET A 1 -23.26 5.86 -9.99
N HIS A 2 -24.18 5.89 -9.03
CA HIS A 2 -24.29 6.94 -8.02
C HIS A 2 -23.95 6.38 -6.63
N PHE A 3 -23.30 7.19 -5.82
CA PHE A 3 -22.97 6.87 -4.44
C PHE A 3 -24.14 7.27 -3.53
N LYS A 4 -24.62 6.36 -2.67
CA LYS A 4 -25.73 6.64 -1.74
C LYS A 4 -25.37 6.19 -0.33
N LYS A 5 -25.62 7.07 0.65
CA LYS A 5 -25.52 6.76 2.09
C LYS A 5 -26.61 5.77 2.50
N LYS A 6 -26.23 4.75 3.26
CA LYS A 6 -27.11 3.72 3.80
C LYS A 6 -26.62 3.35 5.19
N THR A 7 -27.40 3.68 6.21
CA THR A 7 -27.03 3.50 7.64
C THR A 7 -27.03 2.05 8.08
N SER A 8 -27.82 1.17 7.44
CA SER A 8 -27.95 -0.24 7.81
C SER A 8 -26.81 -1.16 7.36
N ILE A 9 -25.71 -0.61 6.83
CA ILE A 9 -24.58 -1.39 6.32
C ILE A 9 -23.26 -0.95 6.94
N LYS A 10 -22.34 -1.90 7.14
CA LYS A 10 -21.05 -1.68 7.82
C LYS A 10 -20.24 -0.49 7.30
N ASP A 11 -20.27 -0.25 5.99
CA ASP A 11 -19.47 0.81 5.35
C ASP A 11 -20.25 2.11 5.17
N GLY A 12 -21.54 2.16 5.54
CA GLY A 12 -22.37 3.35 5.44
C GLY A 12 -22.76 3.79 4.02
N TYR A 13 -22.27 3.11 2.96
CA TYR A 13 -22.47 3.54 1.57
C TYR A 13 -22.61 2.39 0.55
N THR A 14 -23.32 2.66 -0.54
CA THR A 14 -23.52 1.72 -1.67
C THR A 14 -23.42 2.42 -3.02
N TRP A 15 -23.03 1.65 -4.04
CA TRP A 15 -23.15 2.03 -5.45
C TRP A 15 -24.53 1.66 -5.98
N ILE A 16 -25.19 2.58 -6.68
CA ILE A 16 -26.48 2.36 -7.31
C ILE A 16 -26.37 2.67 -8.80
N CYS A 17 -26.75 1.74 -9.66
CA CYS A 17 -26.96 2.04 -11.08
C CYS A 17 -28.39 2.55 -11.29
N ARG A 18 -28.53 3.73 -11.88
CA ARG A 18 -29.83 4.35 -12.24
C ARG A 18 -30.17 4.23 -13.73
N ARG A 19 -29.46 3.38 -14.49
CA ARG A 19 -29.73 3.22 -15.93
C ARG A 19 -31.00 2.39 -16.12
N ASN A 20 -31.92 2.89 -16.94
CA ASN A 20 -33.22 2.28 -17.24
C ASN A 20 -33.14 0.85 -17.83
N HIS A 21 -32.01 0.47 -18.43
CA HIS A 21 -31.79 -0.89 -18.95
C HIS A 21 -31.60 -1.97 -17.87
N HIS A 22 -31.34 -1.61 -16.62
CA HIS A 22 -31.33 -2.57 -15.52
C HIS A 22 -32.73 -2.60 -14.89
N ARG A 23 -33.51 -3.66 -15.16
CA ARG A 23 -34.88 -3.86 -14.62
C ARG A 23 -35.00 -3.76 -13.10
N GLN A 24 -33.87 -3.81 -12.38
CA GLN A 24 -33.78 -3.53 -10.95
C GLN A 24 -32.62 -2.55 -10.73
N ASN A 25 -32.80 -1.57 -9.85
CA ASN A 25 -31.74 -0.70 -9.37
C ASN A 25 -30.60 -1.57 -8.81
N THR A 26 -29.56 -1.83 -9.60
CA THR A 26 -28.48 -2.72 -9.18
C THR A 26 -27.69 -2.02 -8.08
N VAL A 27 -27.86 -2.50 -6.85
CA VAL A 27 -27.12 -2.04 -5.68
C VAL A 27 -25.88 -2.91 -5.54
N ARG A 28 -24.70 -2.27 -5.49
CA ARG A 28 -23.42 -2.94 -5.23
C ARG A 28 -22.79 -2.33 -3.99
N SER A 29 -22.05 -3.15 -3.24
CA SER A 29 -21.17 -2.66 -2.18
C SER A 29 -20.13 -1.70 -2.77
N ILE A 30 -19.72 -0.69 -2.01
CA ILE A 30 -18.61 0.19 -2.40
C ILE A 30 -17.29 -0.56 -2.58
N ARG A 31 -17.20 -1.76 -2.01
CA ARG A 31 -16.04 -2.66 -2.11
C ARG A 31 -16.07 -3.54 -3.36
N HIS A 32 -17.13 -3.51 -4.15
CA HIS A 32 -17.26 -4.33 -5.35
C HIS A 32 -16.14 -4.02 -6.36
N GLY A 33 -15.58 -5.07 -6.99
CA GLY A 33 -14.47 -4.91 -7.95
C GLY A 33 -13.12 -4.54 -7.33
N SER A 34 -13.00 -4.48 -6.00
CA SER A 34 -11.79 -4.07 -5.30
C SER A 34 -11.17 -5.20 -4.49
N ILE A 35 -9.96 -4.95 -3.95
CA ILE A 35 -9.31 -5.83 -2.97
C ILE A 35 -10.11 -5.96 -1.67
N PHE A 36 -11.09 -5.09 -1.42
CA PHE A 36 -11.96 -5.12 -0.25
C PHE A 36 -13.20 -5.99 -0.45
N SER A 37 -13.42 -6.49 -1.66
CA SER A 37 -14.59 -7.32 -1.99
C SER A 37 -14.65 -8.58 -1.12
N ARG A 38 -15.88 -8.98 -0.75
CA ARG A 38 -16.19 -10.19 0.05
C ARG A 38 -15.53 -10.24 1.43
N SER A 39 -15.00 -9.14 1.95
CA SER A 39 -14.50 -9.09 3.32
C SER A 39 -15.62 -8.76 4.32
N HIS A 40 -15.54 -9.30 5.53
CA HIS A 40 -16.42 -8.89 6.63
C HIS A 40 -15.88 -7.69 7.42
N VAL A 41 -14.64 -7.27 7.13
CA VAL A 41 -13.97 -6.12 7.76
C VAL A 41 -14.48 -4.81 7.13
N PRO A 42 -14.90 -3.82 7.94
CA PRO A 42 -15.29 -2.51 7.44
C PRO A 42 -14.17 -1.82 6.67
N LEU A 43 -14.52 -1.00 5.69
CA LEU A 43 -13.53 -0.30 4.86
C LEU A 43 -12.63 0.63 5.69
N VAL A 44 -13.17 1.30 6.71
CA VAL A 44 -12.40 2.17 7.61
C VAL A 44 -11.30 1.40 8.33
N SER A 45 -11.61 0.22 8.87
CA SER A 45 -10.62 -0.66 9.50
C SER A 45 -9.55 -1.11 8.50
N TYR A 46 -9.94 -1.39 7.26
CA TYR A 46 -9.00 -1.68 6.17
C TYR A 46 -8.04 -0.52 5.90
N MET A 47 -8.53 0.72 5.88
CA MET A 47 -7.69 1.90 5.65
C MET A 47 -6.69 2.11 6.79
N LYS A 48 -7.12 1.94 8.04
CA LYS A 48 -6.23 1.96 9.20
C LYS A 48 -5.15 0.88 9.10
N HIS A 49 -5.52 -0.34 8.73
CA HIS A 49 -4.57 -1.43 8.54
C HIS A 49 -3.56 -1.15 7.41
N ILE A 50 -4.00 -0.60 6.28
CA ILE A 50 -3.11 -0.21 5.17
C ILE A 50 -2.12 0.87 5.63
N HIS A 51 -2.60 1.89 6.34
CA HIS A 51 -1.76 2.95 6.88
C HIS A 51 -0.68 2.38 7.80
N ARG A 52 -1.07 1.53 8.76
CA ARG A 52 -0.16 0.85 9.68
C ARG A 52 0.84 -0.06 8.94
N PHE A 53 0.36 -0.84 7.97
CA PHE A 53 1.19 -1.70 7.11
C PHE A 53 2.25 -0.88 6.34
N ALA A 54 1.89 0.28 5.82
CA ALA A 54 2.79 1.15 5.07
C ALA A 54 3.88 1.80 5.94
N GLN A 55 3.61 2.02 7.23
CA GLN A 55 4.58 2.58 8.17
C GLN A 55 5.74 1.63 8.49
N GLY A 56 5.70 0.36 8.05
CA GLY A 56 6.77 -0.61 8.31
C GLY A 56 6.96 -0.92 9.80
N LEU A 57 6.05 -0.45 10.66
CA LEU A 57 6.05 -0.78 12.07
C LEU A 57 6.02 -2.31 12.17
N ARG A 58 6.91 -2.87 13.00
CA ARG A 58 6.81 -4.26 13.47
C ARG A 58 5.55 -4.36 14.34
N LEU A 59 4.39 -4.27 13.69
CA LEU A 59 3.11 -4.30 14.37
C LEU A 59 2.92 -5.72 14.86
N ARG A 60 3.00 -5.88 16.18
CA ARG A 60 2.50 -7.09 16.80
C ARG A 60 1.03 -7.17 16.42
N GLN A 61 0.63 -8.29 15.84
CA GLN A 61 -0.76 -8.49 15.43
C GLN A 61 -1.72 -8.39 16.63
N VAL A 62 -1.19 -8.59 17.85
CA VAL A 62 -1.85 -8.39 19.13
C VAL A 62 -2.29 -6.94 19.32
N ASP A 63 -1.38 -5.97 19.15
CA ASP A 63 -1.67 -4.52 19.30
C ASP A 63 -2.81 -4.07 18.35
N MET A 64 -2.89 -4.65 17.15
CA MET A 64 -3.97 -4.35 16.20
C MET A 64 -5.33 -4.94 16.60
N VAL A 65 -5.34 -6.06 17.33
CA VAL A 65 -6.58 -6.64 17.87
C VAL A 65 -7.07 -5.80 19.05
N GLU A 66 -6.16 -5.37 19.92
CA GLU A 66 -6.46 -4.49 21.05
C GLU A 66 -7.00 -3.12 20.60
N GLU A 67 -6.45 -2.55 19.51
CA GLU A 67 -6.98 -1.33 18.87
C GLU A 67 -8.35 -1.53 18.18
N GLY A 68 -8.91 -2.74 18.21
CA GLY A 68 -10.21 -3.07 17.62
C GLY A 68 -10.25 -3.00 16.09
N LEU A 69 -9.09 -3.03 15.41
CA LEU A 69 -9.02 -2.91 13.96
C LEU A 69 -9.64 -4.13 13.27
N CYS A 70 -9.43 -5.31 13.83
CA CYS A 70 -9.97 -6.57 13.34
C CYS A 70 -10.26 -7.47 14.53
N GLY A 71 -11.38 -8.19 14.50
CA GLY A 71 -11.80 -9.06 15.60
C GLY A 71 -10.95 -10.32 15.80
N SER A 72 -9.93 -10.56 14.96
CA SER A 72 -9.00 -11.68 15.15
C SER A 72 -7.67 -11.50 14.43
N ILE A 73 -6.62 -12.08 15.01
CA ILE A 73 -5.27 -12.18 14.41
C ILE A 73 -5.33 -12.88 13.04
N ALA A 74 -6.13 -13.94 12.92
CA ALA A 74 -6.30 -14.65 11.64
C ALA A 74 -6.81 -13.73 10.52
N THR A 75 -7.71 -12.79 10.84
CA THR A 75 -8.21 -11.80 9.88
C THR A 75 -7.12 -10.83 9.46
N ILE A 76 -6.31 -10.37 10.42
CA ILE A 76 -5.16 -9.47 10.19
C ILE A 76 -4.11 -10.14 9.30
N THR A 77 -3.79 -11.41 9.56
CA THR A 77 -2.86 -12.19 8.73
C THR A 77 -3.36 -12.31 7.30
N LYS A 78 -4.63 -12.70 7.10
CA LYS A 78 -5.25 -12.80 5.76
C LYS A 78 -5.22 -11.46 5.03
N LEU A 79 -5.53 -10.38 5.75
CA LEU A 79 -5.50 -9.03 5.22
C LEU A 79 -4.08 -8.63 4.78
N THR A 80 -3.09 -8.89 5.63
CA THR A 80 -1.67 -8.62 5.35
C THR A 80 -1.18 -9.42 4.15
N GLN A 81 -1.53 -10.70 4.04
CA GLN A 81 -1.21 -11.53 2.88
C GLN A 81 -1.83 -10.98 1.60
N LYS A 82 -3.08 -10.51 1.65
CA LYS A 82 -3.75 -9.90 0.51
C LYS A 82 -3.03 -8.62 0.04
N LEU A 83 -2.62 -7.76 0.97
CA LEU A 83 -1.84 -6.55 0.67
C LEU A 83 -0.47 -6.90 0.09
N LYS A 84 0.25 -7.87 0.68
CA LYS A 84 1.51 -8.38 0.11
C LYS A 84 1.31 -8.87 -1.33
N GLY A 85 0.23 -9.61 -1.61
CA GLY A 85 -0.11 -10.06 -2.96
C GLY A 85 -0.31 -8.91 -3.95
N VAL A 86 -0.96 -7.83 -3.52
CA VAL A 86 -1.11 -6.60 -4.33
C VAL A 86 0.26 -5.98 -4.64
N CYS A 87 1.11 -5.81 -3.63
CA CYS A 87 2.46 -5.28 -3.81
C CYS A 87 3.30 -6.13 -4.75
N VAL A 88 3.28 -7.46 -4.57
CA VAL A 88 4.00 -8.42 -5.44
C VAL A 88 3.50 -8.33 -6.87
N ASN A 89 2.19 -8.26 -7.09
CA ASN A 89 1.63 -8.13 -8.44
C ASN A 89 1.98 -6.79 -9.09
N ALA A 90 1.98 -5.70 -8.32
CA ALA A 90 2.43 -4.39 -8.80
C ALA A 90 3.90 -4.44 -9.22
N ILE A 91 4.78 -5.01 -8.39
CA ILE A 91 6.21 -5.22 -8.71
C ILE A 91 6.37 -6.07 -9.97
N ARG A 92 5.66 -7.21 -10.07
CA ARG A 92 5.69 -8.06 -11.28
C ARG A 92 5.25 -7.30 -12.53
N LYS A 93 4.20 -6.48 -12.44
CA LYS A 93 3.74 -5.64 -13.55
C LYS A 93 4.80 -4.62 -13.95
N MET A 94 5.43 -3.95 -12.99
CA MET A 94 6.52 -2.99 -13.26
C MET A 94 7.73 -3.68 -13.92
N LYS A 95 8.09 -4.89 -13.47
CA LYS A 95 9.13 -5.71 -14.12
C LYS A 95 8.79 -6.02 -15.57
N ARG A 96 7.58 -6.52 -15.85
CA ARG A 96 7.13 -6.83 -17.23
C ARG A 96 7.17 -5.61 -18.14
N GLN A 97 6.83 -4.44 -17.62
CA GLN A 97 6.83 -3.19 -18.37
C GLN A 97 8.22 -2.56 -18.51
N LYS A 98 9.29 -3.21 -18.00
CA LYS A 98 10.65 -2.66 -17.92
C LYS A 98 10.72 -1.28 -17.23
N LYS A 99 9.72 -0.96 -16.39
CA LYS A 99 9.64 0.29 -15.61
C LYS A 99 10.33 0.19 -14.26
N MET A 100 10.66 -1.03 -13.83
CA MET A 100 11.46 -1.25 -12.64
C MET A 100 12.94 -1.21 -13.03
N GLN A 101 13.60 -0.09 -12.74
CA GLN A 101 14.99 0.18 -13.13
C GLN A 101 16.00 -0.11 -12.01
N ILE A 102 15.52 -0.49 -10.82
CA ILE A 102 16.34 -0.64 -9.61
C ILE A 102 15.96 -1.94 -8.90
N GLY A 103 16.96 -2.77 -8.59
CA GLY A 103 16.83 -4.03 -7.85
C GLY A 103 16.68 -5.27 -8.72
N GLY A 104 17.22 -6.40 -8.23
CA GLY A 104 17.31 -7.68 -8.93
C GLY A 104 17.52 -8.86 -7.97
N GLY A 105 17.62 -10.09 -8.48
CA GLY A 105 17.75 -11.29 -7.64
C GLY A 105 19.01 -11.34 -6.77
N ARG A 106 20.02 -10.52 -7.09
CA ARG A 106 21.30 -10.42 -6.36
C ARG A 106 21.62 -8.99 -5.92
N ALA A 107 20.62 -8.11 -5.94
CA ALA A 107 20.85 -6.70 -5.69
C ALA A 107 19.95 -6.19 -4.58
N TYR A 108 20.57 -5.57 -3.59
CA TYR A 108 19.89 -4.97 -2.46
C TYR A 108 19.69 -3.49 -2.77
N VAL A 109 18.44 -3.04 -2.70
CA VAL A 109 18.12 -1.63 -2.91
C VAL A 109 18.08 -0.95 -1.56
N VAL A 110 19.08 -0.13 -1.29
CA VAL A 110 19.16 0.71 -0.11
C VAL A 110 18.37 1.99 -0.38
N LEU A 111 17.36 2.24 0.44
CA LEU A 111 16.65 3.51 0.49
C LEU A 111 17.43 4.44 1.43
N ASP A 112 17.96 5.53 0.91
CA ASP A 112 18.68 6.53 1.69
C ASP A 112 18.02 7.90 1.58
N GLU A 113 17.96 8.61 2.70
CA GLU A 113 17.40 9.97 2.80
C GLU A 113 18.40 11.05 2.36
N SER A 114 19.53 10.64 1.77
CA SER A 114 20.61 11.55 1.39
C SER A 114 20.69 11.76 -0.12
N LYS A 115 20.89 13.01 -0.50
CA LYS A 115 21.25 13.39 -1.87
C LYS A 115 22.65 12.82 -2.12
N PHE A 116 22.77 11.75 -2.91
CA PHE A 116 24.00 10.97 -3.14
C PHE A 116 25.25 11.80 -3.50
N CYS A 117 25.09 13.03 -3.97
CA CYS A 117 26.17 13.93 -4.36
C CYS A 117 26.95 14.56 -3.19
N HIS A 118 26.55 14.36 -1.92
CA HIS A 118 27.19 15.04 -0.78
C HIS A 118 27.35 14.16 0.46
N LYS A 119 28.49 14.32 1.17
CA LYS A 119 28.79 13.62 2.43
C LYS A 119 27.76 13.99 3.52
N ARG A 120 27.25 12.98 4.23
CA ARG A 120 26.28 13.15 5.32
C ARG A 120 26.88 14.02 6.44
N LYS A 121 26.05 14.88 7.05
CA LYS A 121 26.37 15.56 8.33
C LYS A 121 25.47 14.94 9.42
N TYR A 122 26.06 14.40 10.49
CA TYR A 122 25.34 13.80 11.62
C TYR A 122 24.40 12.63 11.31
N ALA A 123 24.71 11.83 10.28
CA ALA A 123 23.89 10.68 9.85
C ALA A 123 22.40 10.98 9.54
N ARG A 124 22.06 12.25 9.26
CA ARG A 124 20.70 12.65 8.85
C ARG A 124 20.63 12.87 7.34
N GLY A 125 19.47 12.58 6.76
CA GLY A 125 19.10 13.02 5.41
C GLY A 125 19.12 14.55 5.32
N ARG A 126 19.26 15.09 4.09
CA ARG A 126 19.31 16.54 3.88
C ARG A 126 18.06 17.01 3.16
N PHE A 127 17.32 17.91 3.80
CA PHE A 127 16.29 18.70 3.13
C PHE A 127 16.96 19.69 2.18
N GLY A 128 16.79 19.49 0.88
CA GLY A 128 17.42 20.33 -0.13
C GLY A 128 16.69 21.67 -0.28
N ASN A 129 17.27 22.76 0.25
CA ASN A 129 16.77 24.13 0.00
C ASN A 129 17.03 24.62 -1.44
N THR A 130 17.74 23.84 -2.25
CA THR A 130 18.33 24.29 -3.53
C THR A 130 17.46 24.02 -4.76
N TRP A 131 16.27 23.45 -4.63
CA TRP A 131 15.37 23.19 -5.75
C TRP A 131 14.03 23.91 -5.54
N ARG A 132 13.38 24.34 -6.63
CA ARG A 132 12.06 25.01 -6.61
C ARG A 132 10.93 24.17 -5.98
N ARG A 133 11.22 22.95 -5.49
CA ARG A 133 10.31 22.10 -4.71
C ARG A 133 11.01 21.67 -3.42
N LYS A 134 10.46 22.14 -2.29
CA LYS A 134 10.73 21.64 -0.94
C LYS A 134 10.29 20.18 -0.84
N ALA A 135 11.19 19.24 -1.09
CA ALA A 135 10.87 17.82 -1.08
C ALA A 135 11.95 17.01 -0.36
N TRP A 136 11.51 16.01 0.39
CA TRP A 136 12.37 14.89 0.77
C TRP A 136 12.73 14.14 -0.51
N VAL A 137 14.03 13.97 -0.76
CA VAL A 137 14.51 13.15 -1.87
C VAL A 137 15.01 11.85 -1.25
N PHE A 138 14.19 10.80 -1.36
CA PHE A 138 14.64 9.44 -1.05
C PHE A 138 15.42 8.94 -2.26
N GLY A 139 16.73 8.84 -2.10
CA GLY A 139 17.60 8.19 -3.06
C GLY A 139 17.43 6.67 -2.94
N MET A 140 17.26 5.98 -4.06
CA MET A 140 17.33 4.51 -4.11
C MET A 140 18.66 4.14 -4.75
N MET A 141 19.52 3.41 -4.02
CA MET A 141 20.79 2.91 -4.53
C MET A 141 20.76 1.38 -4.58
N GLU A 142 21.21 0.83 -5.70
CA GLU A 142 21.39 -0.60 -5.85
C GLU A 142 22.82 -0.97 -5.43
N SER A 143 22.96 -1.70 -4.32
CA SER A 143 24.22 -2.31 -3.92
C SER A 143 24.24 -3.73 -4.45
N GLY A 144 24.99 -3.94 -5.53
CA GLY A 144 25.39 -5.27 -5.99
C GLY A 144 26.62 -5.76 -5.22
N ILE A 145 26.73 -7.07 -5.03
CA ILE A 145 28.02 -7.70 -4.72
C ILE A 145 28.86 -7.54 -5.99
N ALA A 146 29.86 -6.67 -5.95
CA ALA A 146 30.81 -6.52 -7.04
C ALA A 146 31.68 -7.78 -7.12
N GLY A 147 31.55 -8.52 -8.22
CA GLY A 147 32.55 -9.49 -8.68
C GLY A 147 32.54 -10.86 -7.99
N ASP A 148 32.02 -11.85 -8.70
CA ASP A 148 32.76 -13.09 -8.87
C ASP A 148 33.06 -13.17 -10.38
N PRO A 149 34.33 -13.09 -10.83
CA PRO A 149 34.67 -13.15 -12.23
C PRO A 149 34.69 -14.63 -12.68
N SER A 150 33.91 -14.93 -13.72
CA SER A 150 34.07 -16.13 -14.54
C SER A 150 34.09 -15.72 -16.00
#